data_AF-A0A1A8PXJ6-F1
#
_entry.id   AF-A0A1A8PXJ6-F1
#
_cell.length_a   1.000
_cell.length_b   1.000
_cell.length_c   1.000
_cell.angle_alpha   90.00
_cell.angle_beta   90.00
_cell.angle_gamma   90.00
#
_symmetry.space_group_name_H-M   'P 1'
#
loop_
_entity.id
_entity.type
_entity.pdbx_description
1 polymer ?
#
loop_
_entity_poly.entity_id
_entity_poly.type
_entity_poly.pdbx_seq_one_letter_code
_entity_poly.pdbx_strand_id
1 'polypeptide(L)'
;DFYVTTNGRLAHLDDPLQNGAIYHLEPRLCGGKGGFGSMLRALGAQIEKTTNREACRDLSGRRLRDVNHEKEMAEWLKKQAEREAEKEQRRLERLQRKLAEPKHQFSDPEYQRQCHDLSERLEDSVLKGLQVSSSSQVKVSDDSTPKRRSTNLSEQPQKKKKKTVAGLWSGLDGLEEFSSSEDGDDD
;
A
#
# COMPACT_ATOMS: atom_id res chain seq x y z
N ASP A 1 -10.79 4.38 76.00
CA ASP A 1 -10.77 2.92 75.80
C ASP A 1 -9.50 2.46 75.13
N PHE A 2 -8.84 1.46 75.73
CA PHE A 2 -7.64 0.82 75.19
C PHE A 2 -7.81 -0.71 75.29
N TYR A 3 -6.95 -1.46 74.62
CA TYR A 3 -6.77 -2.90 74.87
C TYR A 3 -5.30 -3.25 74.83
N VAL A 4 -4.95 -4.37 75.46
CA VAL A 4 -3.58 -4.86 75.54
C VAL A 4 -3.46 -6.15 74.74
N THR A 5 -2.42 -6.28 73.93
CA THR A 5 -2.10 -7.52 73.23
C THR A 5 -0.71 -8.03 73.61
N THR A 6 -0.57 -9.35 73.64
CA THR A 6 0.70 -10.08 73.82
C THR A 6 0.79 -11.16 72.76
N ASN A 7 1.93 -11.27 72.08
CA ASN A 7 2.17 -12.29 71.04
C ASN A 7 1.03 -12.39 69.99
N GLY A 8 0.43 -11.26 69.61
CA GLY A 8 -0.67 -11.19 68.65
C GLY A 8 -2.06 -11.62 69.18
N ARG A 9 -2.20 -11.85 70.49
CA ARG A 9 -3.48 -12.20 71.14
C ARG A 9 -3.91 -11.12 72.12
N LEU A 10 -5.21 -10.98 72.34
CA LEU A 10 -5.77 -10.09 73.37
C LEU A 10 -5.41 -10.64 74.75
N ALA A 11 -4.75 -9.84 75.59
CA ALA A 11 -4.46 -10.19 76.98
C ALA A 11 -5.68 -9.89 77.87
N HIS A 12 -5.96 -10.75 78.86
CA HIS A 12 -6.98 -10.48 79.87
C HIS A 12 -6.43 -9.52 80.93
N LEU A 13 -7.32 -8.77 81.59
CA LEU A 13 -6.92 -7.83 82.65
C LEU A 13 -6.44 -8.54 83.92
N ASP A 14 -6.86 -9.79 84.12
CA ASP A 14 -6.52 -10.62 85.28
C ASP A 14 -5.31 -11.55 85.02
N ASP A 15 -4.73 -11.53 83.81
CA ASP A 15 -3.57 -12.36 83.49
C ASP A 15 -2.31 -11.83 84.20
N PRO A 16 -1.52 -12.68 84.89
CA PRO A 16 -0.31 -12.24 85.56
C PRO A 16 0.75 -11.78 84.56
N LEU A 17 1.37 -10.62 84.85
CA LEU A 17 2.44 -10.07 84.03
C LEU A 17 3.66 -11.00 84.01
N GLN A 18 4.10 -11.38 82.81
CA GLN A 18 5.28 -12.21 82.62
C GLN A 18 6.52 -11.35 82.41
N ASN A 19 7.54 -11.60 83.23
CA ASN A 19 8.77 -10.80 83.22
C ASN A 19 9.55 -11.03 81.91
N GLY A 20 9.86 -9.96 81.19
CA GLY A 20 10.48 -10.00 79.86
C GLY A 20 9.52 -10.15 78.68
N ALA A 21 8.20 -10.25 78.89
CA ALA A 21 7.23 -10.23 77.80
C ALA A 21 6.92 -8.80 77.32
N ILE A 22 6.61 -8.65 76.02
CA ILE A 22 6.26 -7.36 75.40
C ILE A 22 4.73 -7.26 75.33
N TYR A 23 4.20 -6.16 75.87
CA TYR A 23 2.78 -5.83 75.90
C TYR A 23 2.52 -4.61 75.00
N HIS A 24 1.68 -4.74 73.99
CA HIS A 24 1.27 -3.64 73.11
C HIS A 24 -0.05 -3.07 73.61
N LEU A 25 -0.10 -1.77 73.87
CA LEU A 25 -1.29 -1.07 74.33
C LEU A 25 -1.88 -0.22 73.19
N GLU A 26 -3.02 -0.64 72.67
CA GLU A 26 -3.62 -0.07 71.46
C GLU A 26 -4.90 0.71 71.82
N PRO A 27 -5.08 1.96 71.33
CA PRO A 27 -6.31 2.71 71.52
C PRO A 27 -7.46 2.06 70.76
N ARG A 28 -8.60 1.86 71.45
CA ARG A 28 -9.84 1.49 70.77
C ARG A 28 -10.36 2.71 70.02
N LEU A 29 -10.23 2.68 68.70
CA LEU A 29 -10.86 3.68 67.84
C LEU A 29 -12.39 3.58 67.98
N CYS A 30 -13.03 4.69 68.36
CA CYS A 30 -14.48 4.82 68.34
C CYS A 30 -15.01 4.40 66.96
N GLY A 31 -16.03 3.52 66.95
CA GLY A 31 -16.34 2.69 65.79
C GLY A 31 -16.53 3.45 64.47
N GLY A 32 -15.80 3.02 63.44
CA GLY A 32 -15.82 3.66 62.12
C GLY A 32 -15.35 2.78 60.96
N LYS A 33 -15.43 1.44 61.08
CA LYS A 33 -15.03 0.47 60.02
C LYS A 33 -15.97 0.48 58.78
N GLY A 34 -16.65 1.59 58.54
CA GLY A 34 -17.66 1.76 57.51
C GLY A 34 -17.14 2.33 56.18
N GLY A 35 -15.95 2.94 56.14
CA GLY A 35 -15.45 3.66 54.95
C GLY A 35 -15.43 2.83 53.66
N PHE A 36 -14.93 1.58 53.73
CA PHE A 36 -14.96 0.65 52.59
C PHE A 36 -16.40 0.27 52.19
N GLY A 37 -17.28 0.00 53.16
CA GLY A 37 -18.68 -0.35 52.91
C GLY A 37 -19.53 0.83 52.40
N SER A 38 -19.25 2.06 52.81
CA SER A 38 -19.88 3.26 52.26
C SER A 38 -19.37 3.58 50.87
N MET A 39 -18.06 3.41 50.62
CA MET A 39 -17.47 3.54 49.28
C MET A 39 -18.08 2.52 48.30
N LEU A 40 -18.22 1.25 48.71
CA LEU A 40 -18.89 0.23 47.88
C LEU A 40 -20.37 0.54 47.64
N ARG A 41 -21.10 1.13 48.61
CA ARG A 41 -22.49 1.57 48.38
C ARG A 41 -22.59 2.76 47.43
N ALA A 42 -21.67 3.72 47.52
CA ALA A 42 -21.62 4.87 46.61
C ALA A 42 -21.28 4.43 45.17
N LEU A 43 -20.25 3.61 45.00
CA LEU A 43 -19.85 3.08 43.69
C LEU A 43 -20.88 2.10 43.12
N GLY A 44 -21.49 1.25 43.96
CA GLY A 44 -22.49 0.27 43.52
C GLY A 44 -23.78 0.88 42.94
N ALA A 45 -24.09 2.14 43.26
CA ALA A 45 -25.18 2.88 42.63
C ALA A 45 -24.84 3.44 41.25
N GLN A 46 -23.55 3.56 40.92
CA GLN A 46 -23.03 4.11 39.66
C GLN A 46 -22.54 3.03 38.68
N ILE A 47 -22.31 1.80 39.16
CA ILE A 47 -21.93 0.65 38.33
C ILE A 47 -23.19 0.04 37.69
N GLU A 48 -23.44 0.39 36.44
CA GLU A 48 -24.38 -0.35 35.60
C GLU A 48 -23.87 -1.79 35.36
N LYS A 49 -24.80 -2.71 35.07
CA LYS A 49 -24.45 -4.11 34.76
C LYS A 49 -23.60 -4.15 33.49
N THR A 50 -22.33 -4.51 33.62
CA THR A 50 -21.42 -4.67 32.48
C THR A 50 -21.96 -5.73 31.53
N THR A 51 -21.99 -5.42 30.23
CA THR A 51 -22.47 -6.32 29.18
C THR A 51 -21.40 -7.31 28.70
N ASN A 52 -20.15 -7.15 29.16
CA ASN A 52 -19.03 -8.03 28.83
C ASN A 52 -19.25 -9.42 29.45
N ARG A 53 -19.60 -10.38 28.58
CA ARG A 53 -19.80 -11.80 28.92
C ARG A 53 -18.51 -12.62 28.95
N GLU A 54 -17.39 -12.06 28.51
CA GLU A 54 -16.11 -12.78 28.32
C GLU A 54 -15.42 -13.11 29.65
N ALA A 55 -15.70 -12.31 30.69
CA ALA A 55 -15.24 -12.54 32.05
C ALA A 55 -15.87 -13.79 32.70
N CYS A 56 -17.02 -14.23 32.20
CA CYS A 56 -17.68 -15.45 32.67
C CYS A 56 -16.86 -16.70 32.32
N ARG A 57 -17.02 -17.73 33.15
CA ARG A 57 -16.45 -19.05 32.89
C ARG A 57 -17.51 -19.97 32.29
N ASP A 58 -17.07 -20.93 31.49
CA ASP A 58 -17.92 -22.02 31.01
C ASP A 58 -18.07 -23.12 32.10
N LEU A 59 -18.82 -24.18 31.78
CA LEU A 59 -18.98 -25.33 32.68
C LEU A 59 -17.70 -26.19 32.80
N SER A 60 -16.71 -26.00 31.93
CA SER A 60 -15.39 -26.66 32.03
C SER A 60 -14.42 -25.89 32.93
N GLY A 61 -14.77 -24.66 33.33
CA GLY A 61 -13.92 -23.78 34.13
C GLY A 61 -12.92 -22.96 33.32
N ARG A 62 -13.01 -22.90 31.99
CA ARG A 62 -12.27 -21.94 31.12
C ARG A 62 -13.00 -20.60 31.06
N ARG A 63 -12.33 -19.49 30.72
CA ARG A 63 -13.02 -18.20 30.47
C ARG A 63 -13.51 -18.13 29.03
N LEU A 64 -14.66 -17.46 28.83
CA LEU A 64 -15.21 -17.21 27.49
C LEU A 64 -14.28 -16.39 26.60
N ARG A 65 -13.49 -15.48 27.18
CA ARG A 65 -12.41 -14.76 26.47
C ARG A 65 -11.44 -15.71 25.77
N ASP A 66 -10.89 -16.67 26.51
CA ASP A 66 -9.85 -17.58 26.03
C ASP A 66 -10.40 -18.41 24.85
N VAL A 67 -11.64 -18.89 24.97
CA VAL A 67 -12.35 -19.65 23.93
C VAL A 67 -12.65 -18.81 22.67
N ASN A 68 -12.92 -17.51 22.81
CA ASN A 68 -13.10 -16.62 21.66
C ASN A 68 -11.77 -16.37 20.94
N HIS A 69 -10.71 -16.04 21.68
CA HIS A 69 -9.37 -15.85 21.09
C HIS A 69 -8.86 -17.12 20.40
N GLU A 70 -9.07 -18.31 20.97
CA GLU A 70 -8.75 -19.60 20.33
C GLU A 70 -9.47 -19.76 18.98
N LYS A 71 -10.75 -19.36 18.88
CA LYS A 71 -11.53 -19.39 17.62
C LYS A 71 -11.05 -18.35 16.62
N GLU A 72 -10.84 -17.11 17.06
CA GLU A 72 -10.35 -16.01 16.21
C GLU A 72 -8.99 -16.36 15.59
N MET A 73 -8.07 -16.94 16.38
CA MET A 73 -6.80 -17.45 15.88
C MET A 73 -6.98 -18.60 14.88
N ALA A 74 -7.89 -19.54 15.14
CA ALA A 74 -8.17 -20.65 14.21
C ALA A 74 -8.82 -20.16 12.90
N GLU A 75 -9.70 -19.16 12.96
CA GLU A 75 -10.31 -18.54 11.78
C GLU A 75 -9.31 -17.70 10.98
N TRP A 76 -8.41 -16.97 11.66
CA TRP A 76 -7.34 -16.22 11.02
C TRP A 76 -6.37 -17.14 10.28
N LEU A 77 -6.01 -18.29 10.88
CA LEU A 77 -5.20 -19.34 10.25
C LEU A 77 -5.92 -19.97 9.05
N LYS A 78 -7.22 -20.29 9.15
CA LYS A 78 -8.00 -20.76 7.99
C LYS A 78 -8.00 -19.74 6.85
N LYS A 79 -8.14 -18.45 7.17
CA LYS A 79 -8.07 -17.33 6.21
C LYS A 79 -6.65 -17.06 5.69
N GLN A 80 -5.58 -17.68 6.21
CA GLN A 80 -4.25 -17.56 5.59
C GLN A 80 -4.24 -18.20 4.21
N ALA A 81 -4.68 -19.46 4.10
CA ALA A 81 -4.71 -20.18 2.83
C ALA A 81 -5.57 -19.48 1.77
N GLU A 82 -6.71 -18.91 2.16
CA GLU A 82 -7.57 -18.11 1.28
C GLU A 82 -6.87 -16.83 0.80
N ARG A 83 -6.23 -16.08 1.70
CA ARG A 83 -5.46 -14.86 1.35
C ARG A 83 -4.21 -15.15 0.53
N GLU A 84 -3.57 -16.30 0.71
CA GLU A 84 -2.44 -16.74 -0.12
C GLU A 84 -2.92 -17.13 -1.53
N ALA A 85 -4.01 -17.89 -1.63
CA ALA A 85 -4.63 -18.22 -2.91
C ALA A 85 -5.11 -16.98 -3.68
N GLU A 86 -5.73 -15.99 -3.01
CA GLU A 86 -6.14 -14.72 -3.62
C GLU A 86 -4.91 -13.92 -4.12
N LYS A 87 -3.85 -13.83 -3.31
CA LYS A 87 -2.58 -13.19 -3.71
C LYS A 87 -1.95 -13.89 -4.92
N GLU A 88 -1.99 -15.22 -4.97
CA GLU A 88 -1.46 -16.00 -6.09
C GLU A 88 -2.32 -15.82 -7.35
N GLN A 89 -3.65 -15.87 -7.26
CA GLN A 89 -4.55 -15.59 -8.38
C GLN A 89 -4.33 -14.17 -8.93
N ARG A 90 -4.24 -13.15 -8.06
CA ARG A 90 -3.94 -11.77 -8.46
C ARG A 90 -2.54 -11.63 -9.08
N ARG A 91 -1.57 -12.44 -8.66
CA ARG A 91 -0.23 -12.50 -9.26
C ARG A 91 -0.27 -13.13 -10.65
N LEU A 92 -1.01 -14.23 -10.82
CA LEU A 92 -1.23 -14.91 -12.09
C LEU A 92 -1.98 -14.01 -13.08
N GLU A 93 -3.05 -13.33 -12.67
CA GLU A 93 -3.78 -12.36 -13.50
C GLU A 93 -2.87 -11.21 -13.96
N ARG A 94 -2.07 -10.63 -13.04
CA ARG A 94 -1.06 -9.62 -13.38
C ARG A 94 -0.01 -10.13 -14.35
N LEU A 95 0.41 -11.39 -14.22
CA LEU A 95 1.38 -12.03 -15.13
C LEU A 95 0.76 -12.24 -16.51
N GLN A 96 -0.47 -12.79 -16.57
CA GLN A 96 -1.23 -13.01 -17.80
C GLN A 96 -1.50 -11.70 -18.53
N ARG A 97 -1.84 -10.61 -17.82
CA ARG A 97 -2.01 -9.27 -18.39
C ARG A 97 -0.72 -8.68 -18.96
N LYS A 98 0.46 -9.09 -18.46
CA LYS A 98 1.76 -8.69 -19.00
C LYS A 98 2.23 -9.58 -20.16
N LEU A 99 1.81 -10.86 -20.18
CA LEU A 99 2.08 -11.80 -21.27
C LEU A 99 1.16 -11.58 -22.47
N ALA A 100 -0.04 -11.05 -22.27
CA ALA A 100 -0.92 -10.62 -23.35
C ALA A 100 -0.25 -9.50 -24.15
N GLU A 101 0.09 -9.78 -25.41
CA GLU A 101 0.68 -8.79 -26.30
C GLU A 101 -0.20 -7.54 -26.38
N PRO A 102 0.38 -6.32 -26.35
CA PRO A 102 -0.38 -5.09 -26.49
C PRO A 102 -1.03 -5.06 -27.88
N LYS A 103 -2.35 -5.31 -27.93
CA LYS A 103 -3.16 -5.32 -29.15
C LYS A 103 -3.33 -3.91 -29.71
N HIS A 104 -2.27 -3.37 -30.30
CA HIS A 104 -2.30 -2.12 -31.03
C HIS A 104 -3.02 -2.31 -32.37
N GLN A 105 -4.33 -2.09 -32.36
CA GLN A 105 -5.14 -2.05 -33.57
C GLN A 105 -5.07 -0.64 -34.17
N PHE A 106 -4.18 -0.45 -35.14
CA PHE A 106 -4.10 0.78 -35.94
C PHE A 106 -5.21 0.77 -37.00
N SER A 107 -6.44 1.11 -36.60
CA SER A 107 -7.62 1.16 -37.46
C SER A 107 -8.07 2.61 -37.70
N ASP A 108 -7.30 3.33 -38.51
CA ASP A 108 -7.66 4.67 -38.98
C ASP A 108 -8.32 4.58 -40.38
N PRO A 109 -9.62 4.94 -40.53
CA PRO A 109 -10.32 4.87 -41.80
C PRO A 109 -9.85 5.92 -42.82
N GLU A 110 -9.24 7.03 -42.38
CA GLU A 110 -8.72 8.06 -43.27
C GLU A 110 -7.38 7.62 -43.87
N TYR A 111 -6.49 7.05 -43.06
CA TYR A 111 -5.26 6.40 -43.55
C TYR A 111 -5.57 5.27 -44.55
N GLN A 112 -6.55 4.42 -44.26
CA GLN A 112 -6.98 3.35 -45.17
C GLN A 112 -7.46 3.88 -46.53
N ARG A 113 -8.22 4.99 -46.55
CA ARG A 113 -8.62 5.68 -47.78
C ARG A 113 -7.40 6.27 -48.50
N GLN A 114 -6.49 6.93 -47.80
CA GLN A 114 -5.27 7.48 -48.40
C GLN A 114 -4.39 6.41 -49.05
N CYS A 115 -4.28 5.22 -48.45
CA CYS A 115 -3.61 4.07 -49.08
C CYS A 115 -4.30 3.62 -50.37
N HIS A 116 -5.64 3.53 -50.36
CA HIS A 116 -6.45 3.15 -51.53
C HIS A 116 -6.32 4.17 -52.68
N ASP A 117 -6.52 5.45 -52.38
CA ASP A 117 -6.34 6.58 -53.30
C ASP A 117 -4.94 6.62 -53.92
N LEU A 118 -3.91 6.24 -53.14
CA LEU A 118 -2.53 6.19 -53.63
C LEU A 118 -2.30 5.03 -54.59
N SER A 119 -2.86 3.84 -54.33
CA SER A 119 -2.81 2.73 -55.28
C SER A 119 -3.48 3.07 -56.62
N GLU A 120 -4.70 3.61 -56.60
CA GLU A 120 -5.41 3.99 -57.82
C GLU A 120 -4.60 5.01 -58.65
N ARG A 121 -4.04 6.05 -58.00
CA ARG A 121 -3.22 7.07 -58.68
C ARG A 121 -1.93 6.51 -59.29
N LEU A 122 -1.33 5.50 -58.66
CA LEU A 122 -0.13 4.82 -59.19
C LEU A 122 -0.49 3.99 -60.41
N GLU A 123 -1.57 3.19 -60.35
CA GLU A 123 -2.07 2.40 -61.47
C GLU A 123 -2.42 3.30 -62.67
N ASP A 124 -3.16 4.39 -62.44
CA ASP A 124 -3.49 5.41 -63.44
C ASP A 124 -2.24 6.02 -64.09
N SER A 125 -1.21 6.31 -63.30
CA SER A 125 0.03 6.91 -63.78
C SER A 125 0.86 5.94 -64.61
N VAL A 126 0.89 4.66 -64.22
CA VAL A 126 1.54 3.59 -64.99
C VAL A 126 0.79 3.35 -66.30
N LEU A 127 -0.55 3.26 -66.28
CA LEU A 127 -1.38 3.12 -67.47
C LEU A 127 -1.15 4.27 -68.47
N LYS A 128 -1.20 5.53 -67.99
CA LYS A 128 -0.92 6.71 -68.83
C LYS A 128 0.52 6.71 -69.36
N GLY A 129 1.50 6.36 -68.53
CA GLY A 129 2.91 6.23 -68.95
C GLY A 129 3.12 5.17 -70.03
N LEU A 130 2.46 4.02 -69.90
CA LEU A 130 2.53 2.92 -70.86
C LEU A 130 1.80 3.27 -72.17
N GLN A 131 0.67 3.98 -72.09
CA GLN A 131 -0.07 4.50 -73.24
C GLN A 131 0.76 5.55 -74.01
N VAL A 132 1.39 6.50 -73.31
CA VAL A 132 2.30 7.47 -73.94
C VAL A 132 3.49 6.76 -74.58
N SER A 133 4.13 5.82 -73.86
CA SER A 133 5.28 5.07 -74.36
C SER A 133 4.97 4.19 -75.57
N SER A 134 3.76 3.62 -75.67
CA SER A 134 3.30 2.86 -76.84
C SER A 134 2.79 3.73 -77.99
N SER A 135 2.40 4.99 -77.72
CA SER A 135 1.99 5.96 -78.76
C SER A 135 3.15 6.79 -79.33
N SER A 136 4.27 6.91 -78.62
CA SER A 136 5.45 7.67 -79.07
C SER A 136 6.35 6.85 -80.01
N GLN A 137 6.14 7.00 -81.32
CA GLN A 137 7.21 6.70 -82.28
C GLN A 137 8.39 7.65 -82.04
N VAL A 138 9.58 7.08 -81.82
CA VAL A 138 10.80 7.81 -81.52
C VAL A 138 11.24 8.66 -82.72
N LYS A 139 11.36 9.98 -82.53
CA LYS A 139 12.24 10.84 -83.32
C LYS A 139 13.34 11.39 -82.43
N VAL A 140 14.58 11.07 -82.78
CA VAL A 140 15.78 11.63 -82.13
C VAL A 140 16.16 12.93 -82.84
N SER A 141 16.35 14.00 -82.07
CA SER A 141 17.03 15.22 -82.53
C SER A 141 17.59 16.00 -81.34
N ASP A 142 18.67 16.74 -81.60
CA ASP A 142 19.70 17.13 -80.63
C ASP A 142 19.67 18.63 -80.24
N ASP A 143 20.32 18.92 -79.12
CA ASP A 143 20.91 20.19 -78.64
C ASP A 143 20.09 21.45 -78.20
N SER A 144 20.61 22.05 -77.12
CA SER A 144 20.68 23.47 -76.74
C SER A 144 19.51 24.21 -76.04
N THR A 145 19.80 24.57 -74.77
CA THR A 145 19.19 25.71 -74.01
C THR A 145 19.86 27.04 -74.41
N PRO A 146 19.30 28.26 -74.14
CA PRO A 146 19.64 28.97 -72.88
C PRO A 146 18.78 30.19 -72.38
N LYS A 147 18.84 30.45 -71.04
CA LYS A 147 18.89 31.77 -70.32
C LYS A 147 17.67 32.73 -70.37
N ARG A 148 17.45 33.68 -69.42
CA ARG A 148 18.24 34.42 -68.38
C ARG A 148 17.33 34.67 -67.12
N ARG A 149 17.63 35.41 -66.02
CA ARG A 149 18.74 36.31 -65.59
C ARG A 149 19.16 36.00 -64.12
N SER A 150 19.41 36.99 -63.22
CA SER A 150 19.97 36.81 -61.85
C SER A 150 20.03 38.15 -61.04
N THR A 151 20.51 38.10 -59.77
CA THR A 151 21.01 39.17 -58.83
C THR A 151 19.97 39.88 -57.93
N ASN A 152 20.22 40.27 -56.65
CA ASN A 152 21.39 40.16 -55.73
C ASN A 152 21.02 40.33 -54.22
N LEU A 153 21.95 39.94 -53.31
CA LEU A 153 22.35 40.47 -51.96
C LEU A 153 21.54 41.63 -51.29
N SER A 154 21.45 41.84 -49.96
CA SER A 154 21.86 41.15 -48.70
C SER A 154 21.39 41.95 -47.47
N GLU A 155 21.29 41.35 -46.26
CA GLU A 155 21.89 41.82 -44.96
C GLU A 155 21.53 40.87 -43.79
N GLN A 156 22.37 40.81 -42.74
CA GLN A 156 22.21 40.00 -41.51
C GLN A 156 22.13 40.96 -40.28
N PRO A 157 22.59 40.69 -39.01
CA PRO A 157 22.90 39.47 -38.21
C PRO A 157 22.28 39.51 -36.76
N GLN A 158 22.44 38.61 -35.76
CA GLN A 158 23.65 38.20 -35.01
C GLN A 158 23.37 37.09 -33.92
N LYS A 159 24.28 36.09 -33.82
CA LYS A 159 24.92 35.48 -32.60
C LYS A 159 24.18 34.70 -31.47
N LYS A 160 24.86 33.58 -31.11
CA LYS A 160 24.99 32.87 -29.78
C LYS A 160 23.79 31.96 -29.39
N LYS A 161 23.97 30.80 -28.72
CA LYS A 161 25.13 30.18 -28.03
C LYS A 161 25.04 28.63 -28.03
N LYS A 162 26.15 27.94 -27.78
CA LYS A 162 26.24 26.47 -27.64
C LYS A 162 25.43 25.94 -26.44
N LYS A 163 24.96 24.69 -26.52
CA LYS A 163 25.14 23.69 -25.44
C LYS A 163 25.13 22.27 -26.01
N THR A 164 26.19 21.53 -25.72
CA THR A 164 26.30 20.08 -25.86
C THR A 164 25.61 19.40 -24.69
N VAL A 165 24.94 18.27 -24.94
CA VAL A 165 24.79 17.20 -23.94
C VAL A 165 25.13 15.89 -24.63
N ALA A 166 26.02 15.11 -24.01
CA ALA A 166 26.30 13.74 -24.44
C ALA A 166 25.01 12.89 -24.29
N GLY A 167 24.77 11.82 -25.05
CA GLY A 167 25.80 10.96 -25.63
C GLY A 167 26.31 9.95 -24.59
N LEU A 168 25.41 9.36 -23.79
CA LEU A 168 25.74 8.24 -22.91
C LEU A 168 25.12 6.95 -23.44
N TRP A 169 25.81 6.37 -24.41
CA TRP A 169 25.67 4.96 -24.79
C TRP A 169 26.64 4.15 -23.94
N SER A 170 26.13 3.63 -22.81
CA SER A 170 26.68 2.52 -22.03
C SER A 170 25.49 1.89 -21.32
N GLY A 171 25.26 0.58 -21.31
CA GLY A 171 26.24 -0.48 -21.47
C GLY A 171 26.52 -1.09 -20.10
N LEU A 172 25.68 -2.05 -19.71
CA LEU A 172 25.89 -3.11 -18.73
C LEU A 172 26.92 -2.83 -17.61
N ASP A 173 26.43 -2.39 -16.44
CA ASP A 173 27.06 -2.69 -15.15
C ASP A 173 26.02 -2.59 -14.00
N GLY A 174 26.28 -3.25 -12.86
CA GLY A 174 25.49 -3.09 -11.64
C GLY A 174 24.40 -4.13 -11.37
N LEU A 175 24.77 -5.41 -11.27
CA LEU A 175 23.97 -6.41 -10.54
C LEU A 175 24.39 -6.38 -9.07
N GLU A 176 23.76 -5.55 -8.24
CA GLU A 176 23.87 -5.63 -6.77
C GLU A 176 22.52 -5.33 -6.07
N GLU A 177 22.17 -6.25 -5.17
CA GLU A 177 21.66 -6.03 -3.81
C GLU A 177 20.42 -5.11 -3.59
N PHE A 178 19.19 -5.66 -3.52
CA PHE A 178 18.54 -6.23 -2.32
C PHE A 178 18.28 -5.26 -1.14
N SER A 179 17.00 -4.94 -0.92
CA SER A 179 16.39 -4.51 0.37
C SER A 179 16.82 -3.16 0.99
N SER A 180 16.04 -2.10 0.72
CA SER A 180 15.21 -1.50 1.79
C SER A 180 14.06 -0.67 1.21
N SER A 181 12.85 -0.88 1.73
CA SER A 181 11.73 0.07 1.60
C SER A 181 10.88 -0.03 2.87
N GLU A 182 11.27 0.75 3.88
CA GLU A 182 10.38 1.15 4.95
C GLU A 182 9.27 2.03 4.36
N ASP A 183 8.03 1.56 4.44
CA ASP A 183 6.83 2.40 4.41
C ASP A 183 6.23 2.32 5.82
N GLY A 184 6.03 3.47 6.46
CA GLY A 184 5.45 3.58 7.79
C GLY A 184 3.94 3.71 7.72
N ASP A 185 3.23 2.87 8.48
CA ASP A 185 1.79 3.00 8.66
C ASP A 185 1.49 4.11 9.68
N ASP A 186 0.72 5.12 9.25
CA ASP A 186 0.11 6.18 10.06
C ASP A 186 -1.34 5.77 10.38
N ASP A 187 -1.66 5.48 11.65
CA ASP A 187 -3.01 5.43 12.25
C ASP A 187 -2.93 5.44 13.80
#